data_AF-A0A0A3J584-F1
#
_entry.id   AF-A0A0A3J584-F1
#
_cell.length_a   1.000
_cell.length_b   1.000
_cell.length_c   1.000
_cell.angle_alpha   90.00
_cell.angle_beta   90.00
_cell.angle_gamma   90.00
#
_symmetry.space_group_name_H-M   'P 1'
#
loop_
_entity.id
_entity.type
_entity.pdbx_description
1 polymer ?
#
loop_
_entity_poly.entity_id
_entity_poly.type
_entity_poly.pdbx_seq_one_letter_code
_entity_poly.pdbx_strand_id
1 'polypeptide(L)'
;MKKLIPVLFLSLLLLVGCSGSGPAQTVANLYKAAVDHDTESFVKIMSHFEEDVIGYEEEAMDDIASMVIDAGGIDKMNITEVNKNNIIDEASEFLTDEYGENWHVVSADLGDEVYFVWVLHELDGNYYVVSGDDLSKDEFLK
;
A
#
# COMPACT_ATOMS: atom_id res chain seq x y z
N MET A 1 41.00 41.40 -10.61
CA MET A 1 39.92 41.58 -9.60
C MET A 1 39.01 40.37 -9.67
N LYS A 2 38.88 39.65 -8.55
CA LYS A 2 37.98 38.49 -8.34
C LYS A 2 36.52 38.95 -8.37
N LYS A 3 35.61 38.20 -9.03
CA LYS A 3 34.23 37.78 -8.62
C LYS A 3 33.78 36.71 -9.65
N LEU A 4 33.86 35.39 -9.40
CA LEU A 4 32.90 34.49 -8.71
C LEU A 4 31.48 34.42 -9.36
N ILE A 5 31.26 33.41 -10.24
CA ILE A 5 30.26 32.28 -10.28
C ILE A 5 28.79 32.60 -9.87
N PRO A 6 27.69 31.95 -10.39
CA PRO A 6 27.54 30.62 -11.06
C PRO A 6 26.69 30.58 -12.37
N VAL A 7 26.92 29.65 -13.31
CA VAL A 7 26.35 28.28 -13.42
C VAL A 7 24.82 28.24 -13.24
N LEU A 8 24.08 28.58 -14.30
CA LEU A 8 22.65 28.30 -14.46
C LEU A 8 22.48 26.98 -15.22
N PHE A 9 22.94 25.87 -14.62
CA PHE A 9 22.57 24.54 -15.10
C PHE A 9 21.16 24.30 -14.58
N LEU A 10 20.19 24.60 -15.45
CA LEU A 10 18.78 24.27 -15.30
C LEU A 10 18.64 22.74 -15.39
N SER A 11 19.10 22.05 -14.34
CA SER A 11 18.78 20.65 -14.07
C SER A 11 17.34 20.63 -13.58
N LEU A 12 16.43 20.66 -14.56
CA LEU A 12 15.01 20.53 -14.40
C LEU A 12 14.72 19.19 -13.70
N LEU A 13 14.36 19.29 -12.41
CA LEU A 13 13.41 18.43 -11.71
C LEU A 13 13.32 16.98 -12.19
N LEU A 14 14.33 16.18 -11.85
CA LEU A 14 14.08 14.80 -11.51
C LEU A 14 13.47 14.80 -10.10
N LEU A 15 12.18 15.15 -10.00
CA LEU A 15 11.30 14.64 -8.94
C LEU A 15 11.15 13.13 -9.18
N VAL A 16 12.24 12.40 -9.01
CA VAL A 16 12.14 10.99 -8.63
C VAL A 16 11.72 11.07 -7.17
N GLY A 17 10.43 11.30 -6.95
CA GLY A 17 9.82 11.02 -5.67
C GLY A 17 10.17 9.58 -5.37
N CYS A 18 11.07 9.38 -4.40
CA CYS A 18 11.30 8.08 -3.79
C CYS A 18 10.02 7.72 -3.03
N SER A 19 8.98 7.33 -3.74
CA SER A 19 7.73 6.82 -3.16
C SER A 19 7.78 5.30 -3.04
N GLY A 20 8.93 4.74 -2.68
CA GLY A 20 9.07 3.32 -2.42
C GLY A 20 9.77 3.14 -1.09
N SER A 21 9.01 3.03 0.00
CA SER A 21 9.57 2.56 1.27
C SER A 21 8.83 1.33 1.78
N GLY A 22 8.74 0.34 0.89
CA GLY A 22 8.28 -1.01 1.16
C GLY A 22 6.75 -1.18 1.17
N PRO A 23 6.28 -2.43 1.15
CA PRO A 23 4.86 -2.77 1.10
C PRO A 23 4.03 -2.09 2.19
N ALA A 24 4.52 -2.10 3.43
CA ALA A 24 3.84 -1.49 4.57
C ALA A 24 3.66 0.03 4.41
N GLN A 25 4.67 0.74 3.89
CA GLN A 25 4.49 2.17 3.62
C GLN A 25 3.49 2.40 2.50
N THR A 26 3.47 1.56 1.45
CA THR A 26 2.48 1.70 0.38
C THR A 26 1.05 1.63 0.91
N VAL A 27 0.76 0.70 1.83
CA VAL A 27 -0.54 0.63 2.51
C VAL A 27 -0.79 1.85 3.39
N ALA A 28 0.21 2.32 4.16
CA ALA A 28 0.06 3.54 4.94
C ALA A 28 -0.23 4.78 4.06
N ASN A 29 0.38 4.84 2.87
CA ASN A 29 0.13 5.88 1.88
C ASN A 29 -1.25 5.76 1.26
N LEU A 30 -1.78 4.54 1.06
CA LEU A 30 -3.16 4.30 0.62
C LEU A 30 -4.14 4.89 1.63
N TYR A 31 -4.00 4.54 2.91
CA TYR A 31 -4.83 5.09 4.00
C TYR A 31 -4.73 6.62 4.07
N LYS A 32 -3.53 7.18 3.93
CA LYS A 32 -3.33 8.63 3.92
C LYS A 32 -4.03 9.28 2.72
N ALA A 33 -3.90 8.69 1.53
CA ALA A 33 -4.52 9.22 0.32
C ALA A 33 -6.04 9.21 0.43
N ALA A 34 -6.63 8.15 1.00
CA ALA A 34 -8.07 8.09 1.27
C ALA A 34 -8.52 9.20 2.22
N VAL A 35 -7.88 9.37 3.38
CA VAL A 35 -8.23 10.41 4.37
C VAL A 35 -8.05 11.84 3.85
N ASP A 36 -7.01 12.08 3.04
CA ASP A 36 -6.73 13.40 2.47
C ASP A 36 -7.55 13.66 1.18
N HIS A 37 -8.36 12.70 0.73
CA HIS A 37 -9.02 12.69 -0.59
C HIS A 37 -8.04 12.94 -1.76
N ASP A 38 -6.82 12.42 -1.66
CA ASP A 38 -5.82 12.45 -2.73
C ASP A 38 -6.07 11.31 -3.73
N THR A 39 -7.01 11.57 -4.65
CA THR A 39 -7.42 10.62 -5.67
C THR A 39 -6.27 10.16 -6.58
N GLU A 40 -5.30 11.03 -6.88
CA GLU A 40 -4.19 10.67 -7.75
C GLU A 40 -3.31 9.60 -7.11
N SER A 41 -2.93 9.81 -5.85
CA SER A 41 -2.14 8.83 -5.09
C SER A 41 -2.92 7.54 -4.85
N PHE A 42 -4.21 7.64 -4.53
CA PHE A 42 -5.09 6.50 -4.29
C PHE A 42 -5.20 5.60 -5.52
N VAL A 43 -5.62 6.18 -6.66
CA VAL A 43 -5.77 5.46 -7.92
C VAL A 43 -4.46 4.85 -8.38
N LYS A 44 -3.34 5.55 -8.18
CA LYS A 44 -2.02 5.00 -8.52
C LYS A 44 -1.69 3.73 -7.72
N ILE A 45 -1.99 3.70 -6.43
CA ILE A 45 -1.71 2.53 -5.58
C ILE A 45 -2.67 1.36 -5.92
N MET A 46 -3.93 1.68 -6.21
CA MET A 46 -4.99 0.72 -6.51
C MET A 46 -5.10 0.35 -8.00
N SER A 47 -4.20 0.82 -8.87
CA SER A 47 -4.36 0.68 -10.33
C SER A 47 -4.29 -0.76 -10.85
N HIS A 48 -3.92 -1.72 -10.00
CA HIS A 48 -3.86 -3.15 -10.28
C HIS A 48 -4.81 -3.97 -9.39
N PHE A 49 -5.63 -3.29 -8.59
CA PHE A 49 -6.74 -3.93 -7.91
C PHE A 49 -7.77 -4.37 -8.96
N GLU A 50 -8.46 -5.48 -8.72
CA GLU A 50 -9.46 -6.00 -9.66
C GLU A 50 -10.42 -4.90 -10.17
N GLU A 51 -10.91 -5.07 -11.40
CA GLU A 51 -11.51 -4.03 -12.27
C GLU A 51 -12.66 -3.21 -11.65
N ASP A 52 -13.18 -3.61 -10.48
CA ASP A 52 -14.31 -2.99 -9.80
C ASP A 52 -13.97 -1.72 -8.98
N VAL A 53 -12.69 -1.42 -8.70
CA VAL A 53 -12.33 -0.17 -7.99
C VAL A 53 -12.25 1.04 -8.92
N ILE A 54 -11.95 0.81 -10.21
CA ILE A 54 -11.85 1.88 -11.21
C ILE A 54 -13.25 2.29 -11.66
N GLY A 55 -13.73 3.45 -11.21
CA GLY A 55 -15.10 3.94 -11.39
C GLY A 55 -15.91 4.10 -10.08
N TYR A 56 -15.38 3.61 -8.96
CA TYR A 56 -15.95 3.74 -7.61
C TYR A 56 -14.92 4.30 -6.62
N GLU A 57 -13.95 5.09 -7.11
CA GLU A 57 -12.80 5.54 -6.32
C GLU A 57 -13.22 6.33 -5.08
N GLU A 58 -14.26 7.16 -5.20
CA GLU A 58 -14.77 7.98 -4.09
C GLU A 58 -15.35 7.12 -2.98
N GLU A 59 -16.15 6.11 -3.32
CA GLU A 59 -16.73 5.16 -2.36
C GLU A 59 -15.63 4.32 -1.70
N ALA A 60 -14.68 3.80 -2.48
CA ALA A 60 -13.54 3.05 -1.95
C ALA A 60 -12.65 3.91 -1.04
N MET A 61 -12.42 5.18 -1.38
CA MET A 61 -11.70 6.12 -0.51
C MET A 61 -12.47 6.37 0.79
N ASP A 62 -13.79 6.57 0.72
CA ASP A 62 -14.62 6.81 1.90
C ASP A 62 -14.64 5.59 2.84
N ASP A 63 -14.72 4.37 2.31
CA ASP A 63 -14.64 3.14 3.09
C ASP A 63 -13.28 2.99 3.78
N ILE A 64 -12.19 3.16 3.03
CA ILE A 64 -10.83 3.09 3.57
C ILE A 64 -10.57 4.21 4.58
N ALA A 65 -11.07 5.43 4.35
CA ALA A 65 -10.97 6.52 5.30
C ALA A 65 -11.75 6.23 6.58
N SER A 66 -12.91 5.57 6.48
CA SER A 66 -13.71 5.14 7.62
C SER A 66 -12.95 4.14 8.49
N MET A 67 -12.23 3.17 7.90
CA MET A 67 -11.35 2.25 8.65
C MET A 67 -10.31 3.00 9.48
N VAL A 68 -9.70 4.04 8.91
CA VAL A 68 -8.70 4.86 9.62
C VAL A 68 -9.33 5.64 10.77
N ILE A 69 -10.52 6.20 10.56
CA ILE A 69 -11.27 6.94 11.58
C ILE A 69 -11.63 6.01 12.75
N ASP A 70 -12.14 4.82 12.44
CA ASP A 70 -12.56 3.82 13.43
C ASP A 70 -11.37 3.30 14.25
N ALA A 71 -10.21 3.12 13.63
CA ALA A 71 -8.96 2.79 14.32
C ALA A 71 -8.40 3.95 15.17
N GLY A 72 -8.95 5.17 15.07
CA GLY A 72 -8.48 6.35 15.79
C GLY A 72 -7.26 7.03 15.16
N GLY A 73 -7.04 6.83 13.86
CA GLY A 73 -5.98 7.41 13.05
C GLY A 73 -4.92 6.41 12.58
N ILE A 74 -4.22 6.73 11.49
CA ILE A 74 -3.21 5.84 10.86
C ILE A 74 -2.12 5.42 11.86
N ASP A 75 -1.68 6.33 12.73
CA ASP A 75 -0.66 6.06 13.77
C ASP A 75 -1.12 5.04 14.84
N LYS A 76 -2.42 4.67 14.84
CA LYS A 76 -2.99 3.63 15.71
C LYS A 76 -3.11 2.29 15.02
N MET A 77 -3.11 2.28 13.69
CA MET A 77 -3.15 1.07 12.89
C MET A 77 -1.74 0.46 12.90
N ASN A 78 -1.59 -0.73 13.46
CA ASN A 78 -0.31 -1.42 13.38
C ASN A 78 -0.14 -2.03 11.98
N ILE A 79 0.41 -1.23 11.05
CA ILE A 79 0.62 -1.63 9.64
C ILE A 79 1.99 -2.29 9.51
N THR A 80 2.00 -3.60 9.24
CA THR A 80 3.21 -4.41 9.21
C THR A 80 3.23 -5.36 8.02
N GLU A 81 4.38 -5.45 7.34
CA GLU A 81 4.60 -6.49 6.33
C GLU A 81 4.75 -7.85 7.01
N VAL A 82 3.99 -8.82 6.51
CA VAL A 82 3.99 -10.21 6.98
C VAL A 82 5.10 -10.97 6.28
N ASN A 83 5.96 -11.63 7.06
CA ASN A 83 6.99 -12.48 6.50
C ASN A 83 6.37 -13.70 5.80
N LYS A 84 6.71 -13.95 4.54
CA LYS A 84 6.19 -15.09 3.76
C LYS A 84 6.32 -16.43 4.48
N ASN A 85 7.40 -16.65 5.25
CA ASN A 85 7.60 -17.90 5.99
C ASN A 85 6.56 -18.13 7.10
N ASN A 86 5.89 -17.07 7.54
CA ASN A 86 4.84 -17.12 8.56
C ASN A 86 3.45 -17.27 7.95
N ILE A 87 3.30 -17.21 6.63
CA ILE A 87 2.02 -17.41 5.94
C ILE A 87 1.78 -18.90 5.76
N ILE A 88 0.55 -19.36 5.93
CA ILE A 88 0.18 -20.77 5.71
C ILE A 88 0.52 -21.21 4.29
N ASP A 89 0.96 -22.46 4.13
CA ASP A 89 1.51 -22.94 2.85
C ASP A 89 0.49 -22.85 1.72
N GLU A 90 -0.78 -23.18 1.99
CA GLU A 90 -1.87 -23.09 1.02
C GLU A 90 -2.07 -21.67 0.48
N ALA A 91 -2.11 -20.65 1.35
CA ALA A 91 -2.23 -19.25 0.93
C ALA A 91 -0.97 -18.78 0.19
N SER A 92 0.22 -19.20 0.63
CA SER A 92 1.47 -18.87 -0.05
C SER A 92 1.53 -19.45 -1.47
N GLU A 93 1.09 -20.70 -1.65
CA GLU A 93 0.99 -21.35 -2.97
C GLU A 93 -0.02 -20.62 -3.85
N PHE A 94 -1.21 -20.34 -3.35
CA PHE A 94 -2.25 -19.59 -4.07
C PHE A 94 -1.76 -18.22 -4.55
N LEU A 95 -1.18 -17.41 -3.66
CA LEU A 95 -0.66 -16.09 -4.00
C LEU A 95 0.47 -16.15 -5.03
N THR A 96 1.28 -17.22 -4.99
CA THR A 96 2.38 -17.42 -5.95
C THR A 96 1.86 -17.84 -7.32
N ASP A 97 0.83 -18.69 -7.36
CA ASP A 97 0.20 -19.10 -8.61
C ASP A 97 -0.53 -17.91 -9.27
N GLU A 98 -1.18 -17.06 -8.49
CA GLU A 98 -1.95 -15.91 -8.99
C GLU A 98 -1.06 -14.72 -9.38
N TYR A 99 -0.09 -14.35 -8.54
CA TYR A 99 0.70 -13.12 -8.69
C TYR A 99 2.20 -13.37 -8.95
N GLY A 100 2.65 -14.62 -9.08
CA GLY A 100 4.07 -14.95 -9.24
C GLY A 100 4.88 -14.80 -7.95
N GLU A 101 6.20 -14.64 -8.03
CA GLU A 101 7.07 -14.61 -6.83
C GLU A 101 7.09 -13.27 -6.09
N ASN A 102 6.62 -12.19 -6.73
CA ASN A 102 6.80 -10.81 -6.29
C ASN A 102 5.60 -10.23 -5.51
N TRP A 103 4.81 -11.09 -4.86
CA TRP A 103 3.76 -10.63 -3.96
C TRP A 103 4.29 -10.34 -2.56
N HIS A 104 3.59 -9.47 -1.84
CA HIS A 104 3.81 -9.11 -0.45
C HIS A 104 2.48 -9.07 0.26
N VAL A 105 2.49 -9.37 1.57
CA VAL A 105 1.29 -9.28 2.41
C VAL A 105 1.54 -8.25 3.50
N VAL A 106 0.59 -7.36 3.70
CA VAL A 106 0.62 -6.35 4.76
C VAL A 106 -0.64 -6.48 5.59
N SER A 107 -0.48 -6.63 6.89
CA SER A 107 -1.58 -6.60 7.84
C SER A 107 -1.73 -5.21 8.44
N ALA A 108 -2.96 -4.71 8.54
CA ALA A 108 -3.32 -3.55 9.34
C ALA A 108 -4.21 -4.01 10.51
N ASP A 109 -3.75 -3.76 11.74
CA ASP A 109 -4.55 -4.01 12.94
C ASP A 109 -5.60 -2.90 13.08
N LEU A 110 -6.87 -3.26 12.92
CA LEU A 110 -8.01 -2.33 13.05
C LEU A 110 -8.58 -2.30 14.48
N GLY A 111 -8.05 -3.12 15.39
CA GLY A 111 -8.64 -3.38 16.71
C GLY A 111 -9.46 -4.69 16.74
N ASP A 112 -9.81 -5.12 17.96
CA ASP A 112 -10.69 -6.28 18.22
C ASP A 112 -10.28 -7.62 17.57
N GLU A 113 -8.98 -7.85 17.40
CA GLU A 113 -8.39 -9.10 16.84
C GLU A 113 -8.71 -9.36 15.35
N VAL A 114 -9.28 -8.39 14.65
CA VAL A 114 -9.51 -8.44 13.19
C VAL A 114 -8.41 -7.68 12.46
N TYR A 115 -7.83 -8.32 11.43
CA TYR A 115 -6.79 -7.73 10.60
C TYR A 115 -7.35 -7.49 9.21
N PHE A 116 -7.19 -6.27 8.71
CA PHE A 116 -7.31 -6.06 7.28
C PHE A 116 -5.99 -6.46 6.61
N VAL A 117 -6.06 -7.40 5.70
CA VAL A 117 -4.90 -7.96 5.02
C VAL A 117 -4.89 -7.48 3.57
N TRP A 118 -3.83 -6.76 3.21
CA TRP A 118 -3.57 -6.31 1.85
C TRP A 118 -2.56 -7.23 1.16
N VAL A 119 -2.85 -7.59 -0.07
CA VAL A 119 -1.89 -8.21 -0.99
C VAL A 119 -1.38 -7.14 -1.94
N LEU A 120 -0.06 -7.05 -2.04
CA LEU A 120 0.62 -6.14 -2.95
C LEU A 120 1.48 -6.91 -3.95
N HIS A 121 1.57 -6.43 -5.17
CA HIS A 121 2.48 -6.94 -6.18
C HIS A 121 3.57 -5.91 -6.49
N GLU A 122 4.84 -6.35 -6.51
CA GLU A 122 5.98 -5.50 -6.85
C GLU A 122 6.23 -5.49 -8.37
N LEU A 123 6.13 -4.31 -8.97
CA LEU A 123 6.41 -4.06 -10.39
C LEU A 123 7.40 -2.91 -10.51
N ASP A 124 8.56 -3.18 -11.12
CA ASP A 124 9.63 -2.20 -11.36
C ASP A 124 10.06 -1.43 -10.08
N GLY A 125 10.08 -2.10 -8.93
CA GLY A 125 10.42 -1.51 -7.63
C GLY A 125 9.33 -0.65 -6.99
N ASN A 126 8.11 -0.68 -7.53
CA ASN A 126 6.92 -0.06 -6.96
C ASN A 126 5.92 -1.14 -6.52
N TYR A 127 5.15 -0.85 -5.48
CA TYR A 127 4.15 -1.77 -4.94
C TYR A 127 2.75 -1.28 -5.27
N TYR A 128 1.89 -2.20 -5.71
CA TYR A 128 0.49 -1.94 -6.07
C TYR A 128 -0.40 -2.89 -5.32
N VAL A 129 -1.51 -2.39 -4.80
CA VAL A 129 -2.49 -3.22 -4.09
C VAL A 129 -3.30 -3.99 -5.13
N VAL A 130 -3.35 -5.31 -4.99
CA VAL A 130 -4.01 -6.24 -5.95
C VAL A 130 -5.18 -6.98 -5.31
N SER A 131 -5.21 -7.08 -3.99
CA SER A 131 -6.31 -7.67 -3.23
C SER A 131 -6.31 -7.15 -1.78
N GLY A 132 -7.46 -7.20 -1.12
CA GLY A 132 -7.67 -6.76 0.25
C GLY A 132 -8.85 -7.51 0.87
N ASP A 133 -8.68 -8.05 2.08
CA ASP A 133 -9.72 -8.81 2.77
C ASP A 133 -9.59 -8.70 4.30
N ASP A 134 -10.71 -8.88 5.00
CA ASP A 134 -10.78 -8.96 6.45
C ASP A 134 -10.54 -10.41 6.90
N LEU A 135 -9.38 -10.67 7.52
CA LEU A 135 -8.98 -12.02 7.95
C LEU A 135 -8.65 -12.06 9.43
N SER A 136 -9.00 -13.16 10.08
CA SER A 136 -8.43 -13.51 11.39
C SER A 136 -7.01 -14.05 11.22
N LYS A 137 -6.16 -13.95 12.26
CA LYS A 137 -4.77 -14.43 12.19
C LYS A 137 -4.65 -15.88 11.75
N ASP A 138 -5.54 -16.74 12.26
CA ASP A 138 -5.48 -18.18 12.04
C ASP A 138 -5.85 -18.57 10.60
N GLU A 139 -6.43 -17.66 9.81
CA GLU A 139 -6.79 -17.88 8.41
C GLU A 139 -5.62 -17.64 7.45
N PHE A 140 -4.57 -16.90 7.85
CA PHE A 140 -3.45 -16.59 6.96
C PHE A 140 -2.06 -16.82 7.57
N LEU A 141 -1.93 -16.91 8.90
CA LEU A 141 -0.66 -17.16 9.59
C LEU A 141 -0.54 -18.61 10.10
N LYS A 142 0.71 -19.08 10.19
CA LYS A 142 1.12 -20.36 10.78
C LYS A 142 1.16 -20.36 12.31
#